data_AF-A0A9X3FYV4-F1
#
_entry.id   AF-A0A9X3FYV4-F1
#
_cell.length_a   1.000
_cell.length_b   1.000
_cell.length_c   1.000
_cell.angle_alpha   90.00
_cell.angle_beta   90.00
_cell.angle_gamma   90.00
#
_symmetry.space_group_name_H-M   'P 1'
#
loop_
_entity.id
_entity.type
_entity.pdbx_description
1 polymer ?
#
loop_
_entity_poly.entity_id
_entity_poly.type
_entity_poly.pdbx_seq_one_letter_code
_entity_poly.pdbx_strand_id
1 'polypeptide(L)'
;MQVFMENEGELALRLLTTRAADFQARLLGRVRALLAEALDAGKMCSDIPLDDLGYVVVRIMESYVYLTLITGEQPDPDRAGRVLHALLPLPD
;
A
#
# COMPACT_ATOMS: atom_id res chain seq x y z
N MET A 1 -7.95 -4.15 17.76
CA MET A 1 -6.83 -3.97 16.82
C MET A 1 -5.46 -4.17 17.49
N GLN A 2 -5.18 -3.53 18.64
CA GLN A 2 -3.88 -3.66 19.33
C GLN A 2 -3.50 -5.10 19.73
N VAL A 3 -4.46 -5.90 20.23
CA VAL A 3 -4.23 -7.31 20.64
C VAL A 3 -3.99 -8.26 19.45
N PHE A 4 -4.40 -7.88 18.24
CA PHE A 4 -4.12 -8.65 17.03
C PHE A 4 -2.61 -8.51 16.70
N MET A 5 -2.08 -7.28 16.77
CA MET A 5 -0.69 -6.94 16.44
C MET A 5 0.38 -7.63 17.31
N GLU A 6 0.09 -7.91 18.60
CA GLU A 6 1.06 -8.51 19.53
C GLU A 6 1.33 -10.01 19.26
N ASN A 7 0.39 -10.72 18.63
CA ASN A 7 0.55 -12.13 18.25
C ASN A 7 0.83 -12.32 16.74
N GLU A 8 0.89 -11.22 15.97
CA GLU A 8 0.83 -11.21 14.51
C GLU A 8 2.18 -11.11 13.81
N GLY A 9 3.29 -10.96 14.52
CA GLY A 9 4.60 -10.71 13.88
C GLY A 9 4.94 -11.71 12.77
N GLU A 10 4.66 -12.99 12.97
CA GLU A 10 4.90 -14.05 11.97
C GLU A 10 3.87 -14.04 10.82
N LEU A 11 2.60 -13.70 11.09
CA LEU A 11 1.57 -13.55 10.06
C LEU A 11 1.84 -12.32 9.19
N ALA A 12 2.19 -11.19 9.81
CA ALA A 12 2.61 -9.97 9.16
C ALA A 12 3.87 -10.19 8.32
N LEU A 13 4.86 -10.92 8.84
CA LEU A 13 6.05 -11.31 8.08
C LEU A 13 5.70 -12.21 6.89
N ARG A 14 4.79 -13.18 7.06
CA ARG A 14 4.32 -14.03 5.94
C ARG A 14 3.57 -13.21 4.91
N LEU A 15 2.71 -12.27 5.29
CA LEU A 15 2.05 -11.36 4.36
C LEU A 15 3.05 -10.47 3.60
N LEU A 16 4.11 -10.02 4.27
CA LEU A 16 5.20 -9.23 3.70
C LEU A 16 6.10 -9.99 2.72
N THR A 17 6.40 -11.26 3.04
CA THR A 17 7.52 -12.02 2.44
C THR A 17 7.05 -13.18 1.57
N THR A 18 5.83 -13.68 1.77
CA THR A 18 5.26 -14.74 0.95
C THR A 18 4.15 -14.18 0.07
N ARG A 19 4.04 -14.69 -1.17
CA ARG A 19 2.76 -14.69 -1.87
C ARG A 19 1.83 -15.62 -1.08
N ALA A 20 1.25 -15.14 0.02
CA ALA A 20 -0.06 -15.63 0.46
C ALA A 20 -1.02 -15.26 -0.68
N ALA A 21 -1.05 -16.13 -1.69
CA ALA A 21 -1.26 -15.74 -3.10
C ALA A 21 -2.58 -15.01 -3.33
N ASP A 22 -3.57 -15.22 -2.46
CA ASP A 22 -4.89 -14.64 -2.58
C ASP A 22 -4.99 -13.25 -1.95
N PHE A 23 -4.39 -13.02 -0.79
CA PHE A 23 -4.51 -11.71 -0.13
C PHE A 23 -3.80 -10.63 -0.95
N GLN A 24 -2.54 -10.90 -1.34
CA GLN A 24 -1.74 -9.95 -2.10
C GLN A 24 -2.36 -9.64 -3.45
N ALA A 25 -2.84 -10.67 -4.16
CA ALA A 25 -3.50 -10.49 -5.45
C ALA A 25 -4.81 -9.69 -5.32
N ARG A 26 -5.61 -9.96 -4.28
CA ARG A 26 -6.85 -9.20 -4.03
C ARG A 26 -6.58 -7.75 -3.65
N LEU A 27 -5.59 -7.50 -2.80
CA LEU A 27 -5.19 -6.15 -2.42
C LEU A 27 -4.70 -5.37 -3.64
N LEU A 28 -3.80 -5.96 -4.43
CA LEU A 28 -3.30 -5.36 -5.67
C LEU A 28 -4.43 -5.08 -6.66
N GLY A 29 -5.34 -6.04 -6.85
CA GLY A 29 -6.51 -5.85 -7.72
C GLY A 29 -7.41 -4.71 -7.25
N ARG A 30 -7.63 -4.57 -5.95
CA ARG A 30 -8.45 -3.48 -5.40
C ARG A 30 -7.78 -2.12 -5.57
N VAL A 31 -6.48 -2.02 -5.28
CA VAL A 31 -5.72 -0.77 -5.45
C VAL A 31 -5.68 -0.36 -6.92
N ARG A 32 -5.43 -1.30 -7.84
CA ARG A 32 -5.48 -1.05 -9.29
C ARG A 32 -6.83 -0.52 -9.75
N ALA A 33 -7.93 -1.08 -9.24
CA ALA A 33 -9.27 -0.59 -9.58
C ALA A 33 -9.48 0.87 -9.14
N LEU A 34 -9.03 1.23 -7.93
CA LEU A 34 -9.13 2.61 -7.44
C LEU A 34 -8.28 3.59 -8.25
N LEU A 35 -7.07 3.17 -8.63
CA LEU A 35 -6.19 3.98 -9.48
C LEU A 35 -6.76 4.18 -10.88
N ALA A 36 -7.32 3.11 -11.47
CA ALA A 36 -7.99 3.19 -12.77
C ALA A 36 -9.19 4.15 -12.71
N GLU A 37 -10.06 4.03 -11.70
CA GLU A 37 -11.19 4.94 -11.51
C GLU A 37 -10.74 6.40 -11.39
N ALA A 38 -9.61 6.67 -10.70
CA ALA A 38 -9.09 8.02 -10.54
C ALA A 38 -8.46 8.58 -11.82
N LEU A 39 -7.73 7.76 -12.58
CA LEU A 39 -7.17 8.12 -13.90
C LEU A 39 -8.28 8.38 -14.91
N ASP A 40 -9.27 7.49 -15.01
CA ASP A 40 -10.40 7.61 -15.92
C ASP A 40 -11.27 8.84 -15.61
N ALA A 41 -11.40 9.19 -14.33
CA ALA A 41 -12.10 10.40 -13.89
C ALA A 41 -11.27 11.69 -14.04
N GLY A 42 -10.03 11.60 -14.53
CA GLY A 42 -9.12 12.76 -14.63
C GLY A 42 -8.81 13.39 -13.28
N LYS A 43 -8.84 12.62 -12.19
CA LYS A 43 -8.51 13.10 -10.83
C LYS A 43 -7.03 12.95 -10.50
N MET A 44 -6.28 12.26 -11.35
CA MET A 44 -4.84 12.10 -11.25
C MET A 44 -4.26 11.83 -12.64
N CYS A 45 -2.96 12.06 -12.78
CA CYS A 45 -2.19 11.63 -13.95
C CYS A 45 -0.97 10.81 -13.52
N SER A 46 -0.51 9.92 -14.39
CA SER A 46 0.72 9.16 -14.16
C SER A 46 1.28 8.64 -15.48
N ASP A 47 2.60 8.77 -15.64
CA ASP A 47 3.35 8.14 -16.74
C ASP A 47 3.72 6.69 -16.44
N ILE A 48 3.44 6.21 -15.22
CA ILE A 48 3.73 4.84 -14.80
C ILE A 48 2.58 3.93 -15.26
N PRO A 49 2.86 2.78 -15.90
CA PRO A 49 1.83 1.78 -16.22
C PRO A 49 1.02 1.40 -14.98
N LEU A 50 -0.31 1.27 -15.14
CA LEU A 50 -1.24 1.02 -14.02
C LEU A 50 -0.84 -0.18 -13.14
N ASP A 51 -0.31 -1.23 -13.76
CA ASP A 51 0.13 -2.45 -13.07
C ASP A 51 1.32 -2.17 -12.14
N ASP A 52 2.31 -1.44 -12.64
CA ASP A 52 3.51 -1.04 -11.89
C ASP A 52 3.16 -0.02 -10.81
N LEU A 53 2.28 0.94 -11.13
CA LEU A 53 1.80 1.93 -10.18
C LEU A 53 1.05 1.27 -9.02
N GLY A 54 0.13 0.35 -9.32
CA GLY A 54 -0.60 -0.40 -8.31
C GLY A 54 0.33 -1.23 -7.42
N TYR A 55 1.35 -1.85 -8.02
CA TYR A 55 2.35 -2.60 -7.26
C TYR A 55 3.13 -1.70 -6.30
N VAL A 56 3.65 -0.56 -6.79
CA VAL A 56 4.45 0.37 -5.98
C VAL A 56 3.62 0.96 -4.83
N VAL A 57 2.37 1.38 -5.08
CA VAL A 57 1.48 1.90 -4.04
C VAL A 57 1.28 0.88 -2.93
N VAL A 58 1.02 -0.39 -3.27
CA VAL A 58 0.87 -1.47 -2.28
C VAL A 58 2.15 -1.65 -1.46
N ARG A 59 3.33 -1.69 -2.11
CA ARG A 59 4.61 -1.86 -1.40
C ARG A 59 4.92 -0.69 -0.47
N ILE A 60 4.58 0.54 -0.86
CA ILE A 60 4.72 1.72 0.01
C ILE A 60 3.79 1.60 1.20
N MET A 61 2.50 1.31 0.99
CA MET A 61 1.54 1.13 2.09
C MET A 61 1.99 0.06 3.08
N GLU A 62 2.44 -1.10 2.59
CA GLU A 62 2.96 -2.18 3.41
C GLU A 62 4.16 -1.73 4.27
N SER A 63 5.11 -0.99 3.69
CA SER A 63 6.29 -0.50 4.43
C SER A 63 5.93 0.34 5.65
N TYR A 64 4.80 1.06 5.60
CA TYR A 64 4.29 1.84 6.73
C TYR A 64 3.44 1.03 7.70
N VAL A 65 2.57 0.15 7.19
CA VAL A 65 1.74 -0.74 8.03
C VAL A 65 2.61 -1.62 8.92
N TYR A 66 3.74 -2.09 8.39
CA TYR A 66 4.65 -2.97 9.10
C TYR A 66 5.85 -2.25 9.72
N LEU A 67 5.85 -0.91 9.78
CA LEU A 67 6.98 -0.13 10.29
C LEU A 67 7.41 -0.59 11.69
N THR A 68 6.45 -0.79 12.59
CA THR A 68 6.73 -1.27 13.96
C THR A 68 7.34 -2.67 13.98
N LEU A 69 6.93 -3.55 13.08
CA LEU A 69 7.51 -4.89 12.95
C LEU A 69 8.95 -4.83 12.41
N ILE A 70 9.22 -3.90 11.49
CA ILE A 70 10.50 -3.79 10.77
C ILE A 70 11.55 -3.03 11.60
N THR A 71 11.15 -1.93 12.26
CA THR A 71 12.09 -0.99 12.91
C THR A 71 11.88 -0.85 14.42
N GLY A 72 10.78 -1.35 14.97
CA GLY A 72 10.38 -1.12 16.36
C GLY A 72 9.82 0.29 16.62
N GLU A 73 9.70 1.15 15.59
CA GLU A 73 9.13 2.49 15.71
C GLU A 73 7.59 2.45 15.76
N GLN A 74 6.97 3.40 16.47
CA GLN A 74 5.51 3.55 16.41
C GLN A 74 5.09 4.01 15.01
N PRO A 75 4.03 3.42 14.41
CA PRO A 75 3.61 3.79 13.08
C PRO A 75 2.95 5.17 13.11
N ASP A 76 3.39 6.06 12.23
CA ASP A 76 2.69 7.31 11.92
C ASP A 76 1.67 7.03 10.80
N PRO A 77 0.35 6.99 11.12
CA PRO A 77 -0.68 6.65 10.15
C PRO A 77 -0.77 7.64 8.99
N ASP A 78 -0.33 8.89 9.19
CA ASP A 78 -0.43 9.95 8.18
C ASP A 78 0.76 9.95 7.22
N ARG A 79 1.86 9.28 7.58
CA ARG A 79 3.12 9.30 6.80
C ARG A 79 2.95 8.66 5.44
N ALA A 80 2.24 7.53 5.37
CA ALA A 80 1.90 6.88 4.11
C ALA A 80 1.08 7.81 3.20
N GLY A 81 0.08 8.50 3.77
CA GLY A 81 -0.77 9.42 3.03
C GLY A 81 0.01 10.58 2.41
N ARG A 82 0.97 11.17 3.14
CA ARG A 82 1.82 12.25 2.61
C ARG A 82 2.67 11.80 1.42
N VAL A 83 3.27 10.61 1.50
CA VAL A 83 4.07 10.06 0.40
C VAL A 83 3.20 9.74 -0.81
N LEU A 84 2.04 9.09 -0.60
CA LEU A 84 1.13 8.77 -1.70
C LEU A 84 0.56 10.03 -2.36
N HIS A 85 0.26 11.08 -1.60
CA HIS A 85 -0.20 12.35 -2.15
C HIS A 85 0.85 13.01 -3.06
N ALA A 86 2.13 12.92 -2.69
CA ALA A 86 3.21 13.43 -3.53
C ALA A 86 3.46 12.58 -4.79
N LEU A 87 3.24 11.26 -4.72
CA LEU A 87 3.46 10.33 -5.84
C LEU A 87 2.29 10.24 -6.81
N LEU A 88 1.08 10.63 -6.38
CA LEU A 88 -0.14 10.60 -7.17
C LEU A 88 -0.60 12.04 -7.46
N PRO A 89 0.08 12.75 -8.37
CA PRO A 89 -0.19 14.16 -8.62
C PRO A 89 -1.60 14.35 -9.20
N LEU A 90 -2.20 15.48 -8.80
CA LEU A 90 -3.39 16.01 -9.47
C LEU A 90 -3.02 16.44 -10.89
N PRO A 91 -3.95 16.41 -11.85
CA PRO A 91 -3.72 16.99 -13.17
C PRO A 91 -3.45 18.49 -13.05
N ASP A 92 -2.63 19.03 -13.95
CA ASP A 92 -2.36 20.47 -14.10
C ASP A 92 -3.64 21.28 -14.43
#